data_AF-A0A1H9W952-F1
#
_entry.id   AF-A0A1H9W952-F1
#
_cell.length_a   1.000
_cell.length_b   1.000
_cell.length_c   1.000
_cell.angle_alpha   90.00
_cell.angle_beta   90.00
_cell.angle_gamma   90.00
#
_symmetry.space_group_name_H-M   'P 1'
#
loop_
_entity.id
_entity.type
_entity.pdbx_description
1 polymer ?
#
loop_
_entity_poly.entity_id
_entity_poly.type
_entity_poly.pdbx_seq_one_letter_code
_entity_poly.pdbx_strand_id
1 'polypeptide(L)'
;MVARGSQVCQDVDIAVRMTTDALRTTGYVLSPLFATIANYLRVDHPEQEPGGRFAAAAAKAEEMIEALSRRVRAERPVRGWLAVFLMRRSRQLTGLREIAKFAWLPVIQAARRQLLLIGEGLVARGLAERPDDTMFLNFDQVHAAVHDGAGFREVVAARRAEHERELRRPAVPGALLSGGTDLEALIPPAPAEDGVLTGMSGAAGRATGRARVIRDPAGAHIEPGEILVAPTTDPGWTPLFMTAAGLVTETGSPLAHGPTVAREYGIPAVICVRNATREIATGQLITIDGGAGTVRLVSG
;
A
#
# COMPACT_ATOMS: atom_id res chain seq x y z
N MET A 1 -18.49 11.27 7.95
CA MET A 1 -18.04 11.02 6.56
C MET A 1 -17.03 12.11 6.20
N VAL A 2 -15.76 11.92 6.56
CA VAL A 2 -14.68 12.88 6.27
C VAL A 2 -14.16 12.58 4.87
N ALA A 3 -14.07 13.60 4.02
CA ALA A 3 -13.70 13.48 2.61
C ALA A 3 -12.30 12.83 2.46
N ARG A 4 -12.26 11.63 1.87
CA ARG A 4 -11.05 10.81 1.63
C ARG A 4 -10.37 11.12 0.27
N GLY A 5 -10.51 12.34 -0.24
CA GLY A 5 -10.07 12.71 -1.60
C GLY A 5 -8.55 12.84 -1.78
N SER A 6 -7.77 12.64 -0.72
CA SER A 6 -6.38 13.06 -0.59
C SER A 6 -5.34 11.94 -0.57
N GLN A 7 -5.74 10.67 -0.66
CA GLN A 7 -4.84 9.51 -0.54
C GLN A 7 -4.43 8.96 -1.92
N VAL A 8 -3.13 8.85 -2.16
CA VAL A 8 -2.48 8.29 -3.36
C VAL A 8 -1.42 7.25 -2.98
N CYS A 9 -1.05 6.45 -3.96
CA CYS A 9 0.12 5.60 -3.85
C CYS A 9 1.36 6.43 -3.44
N GLN A 10 2.04 6.09 -2.35
CA GLN A 10 3.22 6.83 -1.82
C GLN A 10 3.00 8.25 -1.22
N ASP A 11 1.91 8.44 -0.47
CA ASP A 11 1.53 9.68 0.26
C ASP A 11 2.60 10.39 1.13
N VAL A 12 3.76 9.78 1.38
CA VAL A 12 4.81 10.30 2.27
C VAL A 12 5.81 11.21 1.54
N ASP A 13 5.83 11.14 0.21
CA ASP A 13 6.66 12.01 -0.62
C ASP A 13 5.85 13.24 -1.06
N ILE A 14 6.28 14.42 -0.61
CA ILE A 14 5.66 15.70 -0.95
C ILE A 14 5.72 16.01 -2.45
N ALA A 15 6.64 15.38 -3.19
CA ALA A 15 6.81 15.53 -4.63
C ALA A 15 5.80 14.71 -5.44
N VAL A 16 5.18 13.67 -4.87
CA VAL A 16 4.20 12.82 -5.54
C VAL A 16 2.92 13.61 -5.85
N ARG A 17 2.41 13.46 -7.09
CA ARG A 17 1.16 14.11 -7.51
C ARG A 17 -0.03 13.47 -6.80
N MET A 18 -0.81 14.30 -6.11
CA MET A 18 -1.97 13.83 -5.38
C MET A 18 -3.22 13.74 -6.26
N THR A 19 -4.22 12.95 -5.86
CA THR A 19 -5.47 12.74 -6.62
C THR A 19 -6.19 14.05 -6.91
N THR A 20 -6.13 15.01 -5.98
CA THR A 20 -6.72 16.34 -6.12
C THR A 20 -6.04 17.21 -7.17
N ASP A 21 -4.73 17.03 -7.39
CA ASP A 21 -3.98 17.75 -8.43
C ASP A 21 -4.34 17.21 -9.82
N ALA A 22 -4.53 15.89 -9.95
CA ALA A 22 -4.90 15.24 -11.21
C ALA A 22 -6.26 15.73 -11.76
N LEU A 23 -7.19 16.12 -10.88
CA LEU A 23 -8.51 16.65 -11.26
C LEU A 23 -8.44 18.04 -11.93
N ARG A 24 -7.35 18.81 -11.77
CA ARG A 24 -7.25 20.17 -12.32
C ARG A 24 -6.54 20.26 -13.68
N THR A 25 -5.69 19.30 -14.03
CA THR A 25 -4.74 19.48 -15.16
C THR A 25 -4.90 18.50 -16.33
N THR A 26 -5.66 17.41 -16.22
CA THR A 26 -5.72 16.43 -17.31
C THR A 26 -7.08 15.73 -17.36
N GLY A 27 -7.86 16.03 -18.40
CA GLY A 27 -9.24 15.56 -18.58
C GLY A 27 -9.44 14.06 -18.83
N TYR A 28 -8.45 13.19 -18.64
CA TYR A 28 -8.59 11.74 -18.84
C TYR A 28 -7.55 10.96 -18.02
N VAL A 29 -7.73 10.92 -16.69
CA VAL A 29 -7.29 9.77 -15.89
C VAL A 29 -8.43 9.52 -14.92
N LEU A 30 -9.08 8.36 -15.01
CA LEU A 30 -10.04 7.94 -13.98
C LEU A 30 -9.32 8.09 -12.63
N SER A 31 -9.74 9.06 -11.83
CA SER A 31 -9.27 9.20 -10.45
C SER A 31 -9.29 7.83 -9.77
N PRO A 32 -8.31 7.45 -8.93
CA PRO A 32 -8.37 6.23 -8.11
C PRO A 32 -9.73 6.03 -7.42
N LEU A 33 -10.45 7.12 -7.13
CA LEU A 33 -11.82 7.10 -6.64
C LEU A 33 -12.84 6.51 -7.63
N PHE A 34 -12.75 6.84 -8.93
CA PHE A 34 -13.64 6.24 -9.94
C PHE A 34 -13.32 4.76 -10.16
N ALA A 35 -12.04 4.38 -10.17
CA ALA A 35 -11.66 2.97 -10.17
C ALA A 35 -12.20 2.25 -8.92
N THR A 36 -12.23 2.95 -7.77
CA THR A 36 -12.84 2.42 -6.54
C THR A 36 -14.32 2.13 -6.71
N ILE A 37 -15.07 3.12 -7.19
CA ILE A 37 -16.52 3.02 -7.39
C ILE A 37 -16.82 1.95 -8.45
N ALA A 38 -16.06 1.90 -9.54
CA ALA A 38 -16.23 0.91 -10.60
C ALA A 38 -16.02 -0.51 -10.08
N ASN A 39 -14.99 -0.76 -9.27
CA ASN A 39 -14.77 -2.06 -8.64
C ASN A 39 -15.86 -2.40 -7.61
N TYR A 40 -16.32 -1.41 -6.82
CA TYR A 40 -17.42 -1.60 -5.87
C TYR A 40 -18.72 -2.01 -6.58
N LEU A 41 -19.06 -1.39 -7.71
CA LEU A 41 -20.27 -1.67 -8.47
C LEU A 41 -20.29 -3.05 -9.15
N ARG A 42 -19.14 -3.75 -9.22
CA ARG A 42 -19.03 -5.11 -9.77
C ARG A 42 -19.13 -6.20 -8.70
N VAL A 43 -19.28 -5.82 -7.43
CA VAL A 43 -19.50 -6.78 -6.35
C VAL A 43 -20.94 -7.26 -6.42
N ASP A 44 -21.18 -8.29 -7.23
CA ASP A 44 -22.52 -8.81 -7.51
C ASP A 44 -23.01 -9.86 -6.50
N HIS A 45 -22.10 -10.37 -5.66
CA HIS A 45 -22.40 -11.41 -4.68
C HIS A 45 -22.70 -10.82 -3.29
N PRO A 46 -23.85 -11.14 -2.66
CA PRO A 46 -24.22 -10.64 -1.33
C PRO A 46 -23.17 -10.94 -0.24
N GLU A 47 -22.48 -12.07 -0.34
CA GLU A 47 -21.43 -12.48 0.60
C GLU A 47 -20.14 -11.65 0.47
N GLN A 48 -19.94 -11.01 -0.68
CA GLN A 48 -18.79 -10.16 -0.96
C GLN A 48 -19.07 -8.68 -0.68
N GLU A 49 -20.32 -8.32 -0.35
CA GLU A 49 -20.71 -6.96 0.03
C GLU A 49 -19.85 -6.50 1.23
N PRO A 50 -19.17 -5.35 1.15
CA PRO A 50 -18.29 -4.89 2.22
C PRO A 50 -18.99 -4.81 3.59
N GLY A 51 -20.24 -4.33 3.64
CA GLY A 51 -21.02 -4.27 4.87
C GLY A 51 -21.20 -5.64 5.53
N GLY A 52 -21.55 -6.65 4.74
CA GLY A 52 -21.68 -8.04 5.20
C GLY A 52 -20.35 -8.62 5.70
N ARG A 53 -19.24 -8.37 5.00
CA ARG A 53 -17.90 -8.84 5.40
C ARG A 53 -17.45 -8.20 6.71
N PHE A 54 -17.67 -6.90 6.90
CA PHE A 54 -17.36 -6.22 8.16
C PHE A 54 -18.20 -6.76 9.33
N ALA A 55 -19.50 -7.00 9.11
CA ALA A 55 -20.38 -7.57 10.12
C ALA A 55 -19.96 -9.00 10.50
N ALA A 56 -19.66 -9.85 9.50
CA ALA A 56 -19.20 -11.21 9.71
C ALA A 56 -17.85 -11.26 10.44
N ALA A 57 -16.90 -10.39 10.08
CA ALA A 57 -15.61 -10.26 10.75
C ALA A 57 -15.78 -9.83 12.22
N ALA A 58 -16.70 -8.90 12.49
CA ALA A 58 -17.02 -8.46 13.84
C ALA A 58 -17.66 -9.58 14.69
N ALA A 59 -18.60 -10.33 14.11
CA ALA A 59 -19.24 -11.48 14.78
C ALA A 59 -18.22 -12.56 15.13
N LYS A 60 -17.39 -12.97 14.16
CA LYS A 60 -16.31 -13.95 14.35
C LYS A 60 -15.31 -13.50 15.42
N ALA A 61 -15.00 -12.20 15.49
CA ALA A 61 -14.14 -11.66 16.54
C ALA A 61 -14.76 -11.78 17.93
N GLU A 62 -16.07 -11.50 18.08
CA GLU A 62 -16.75 -11.64 19.37
C GLU A 62 -16.86 -13.11 19.80
N GLU A 63 -17.21 -14.01 18.88
CA GLU A 63 -17.22 -15.46 19.12
C GLU A 63 -15.86 -15.98 19.60
N MET A 64 -14.77 -15.51 18.97
CA MET A 64 -13.41 -15.88 19.37
C MET A 64 -13.07 -15.34 20.77
N ILE A 65 -13.43 -14.09 21.08
CA ILE A 65 -13.24 -13.52 22.42
C ILE A 65 -14.01 -14.33 23.46
N GLU A 66 -15.24 -14.75 23.16
CA GLU A 66 -16.05 -15.55 24.07
C GLU A 66 -15.47 -16.96 24.26
N ALA A 67 -15.04 -17.61 23.18
CA ALA A 67 -14.40 -18.93 23.24
C ALA A 67 -13.10 -18.89 24.07
N LEU A 68 -12.25 -17.88 23.85
CA LEU A 68 -11.03 -17.68 24.63
C LEU A 68 -11.34 -17.33 26.09
N SER A 69 -12.35 -16.48 26.33
CA SER A 69 -12.81 -16.13 27.67
C SER A 69 -13.22 -17.39 28.46
N ARG A 70 -14.02 -18.27 27.86
CA ARG A 70 -14.44 -19.53 28.49
C ARG A 70 -13.25 -20.43 28.85
N ARG A 71 -12.32 -20.60 27.91
CA ARG A 71 -11.11 -21.44 28.11
C ARG A 71 -10.20 -20.89 29.21
N VAL A 72 -9.84 -19.61 29.14
CA VAL A 72 -8.86 -19.03 30.07
C VAL A 72 -9.46 -18.82 31.46
N ARG A 73 -10.74 -18.46 31.58
CA ARG A 73 -11.38 -18.27 32.90
C ARG A 73 -11.59 -19.60 33.64
N ALA A 74 -11.75 -20.71 32.94
CA ALA A 74 -11.85 -22.03 33.55
C ALA A 74 -10.56 -22.44 34.27
N GLU A 75 -9.40 -22.09 33.74
CA GLU A 75 -8.10 -22.41 34.36
C GLU A 75 -7.60 -21.30 35.31
N ARG A 76 -7.79 -20.03 34.94
CA ARG A 76 -7.24 -18.87 35.65
C ARG A 76 -8.20 -17.68 35.62
N PRO A 77 -9.14 -17.56 36.58
CA PRO A 77 -10.24 -16.59 36.50
C PRO A 77 -9.79 -15.12 36.45
N VAL A 78 -8.82 -14.73 37.28
CA VAL A 78 -8.31 -13.33 37.33
C VAL A 78 -7.52 -12.97 36.07
N ARG A 79 -6.61 -13.86 35.64
CA ARG A 79 -5.81 -13.64 34.41
C ARG A 79 -6.68 -13.68 33.16
N GLY A 80 -7.70 -14.54 33.12
CA GLY A 80 -8.68 -14.60 32.04
C GLY A 80 -9.55 -13.36 31.94
N TRP A 81 -10.01 -12.82 33.08
CA TRP A 81 -10.72 -11.54 33.09
C TRP A 81 -9.84 -10.40 32.55
N LEU A 82 -8.59 -10.29 33.02
CA LEU A 82 -7.65 -9.26 32.56
C LEU A 82 -7.31 -9.40 31.07
N ALA A 83 -7.06 -10.62 30.59
CA ALA A 83 -6.78 -10.88 29.19
C ALA A 83 -7.96 -10.45 28.29
N VAL A 84 -9.19 -10.79 28.65
CA VAL A 84 -10.40 -10.38 27.90
C VAL A 84 -10.58 -8.86 27.91
N PHE A 85 -10.34 -8.22 29.06
CA PHE A 85 -10.35 -6.76 29.15
C PHE A 85 -9.33 -6.13 28.19
N LEU A 86 -8.08 -6.60 28.20
CA LEU A 86 -7.01 -6.10 27.33
C LEU A 86 -7.31 -6.36 25.84
N MET A 87 -7.84 -7.53 25.48
CA MET A 87 -8.25 -7.83 24.10
C MET A 87 -9.34 -6.87 23.59
N ARG A 88 -10.37 -6.62 24.40
CA ARG A 88 -11.44 -5.67 24.04
C ARG A 88 -10.90 -4.24 23.92
N ARG A 89 -10.01 -3.81 24.82
CA ARG A 89 -9.35 -2.49 24.74
C ARG A 89 -8.46 -2.37 23.51
N SER A 90 -7.68 -3.40 23.20
CA SER A 90 -6.86 -3.46 21.98
C SER A 90 -7.74 -3.27 20.74
N ARG A 91 -8.82 -4.05 20.60
CA ARG A 91 -9.77 -3.95 19.46
C ARG A 91 -10.34 -2.54 19.27
N GLN A 92 -10.60 -1.82 20.35
CA GLN A 92 -11.10 -0.43 20.29
C GLN A 92 -10.03 0.59 19.91
N LEU A 93 -8.75 0.33 20.21
CA LEU A 93 -7.66 1.30 20.08
C LEU A 93 -6.76 1.06 18.86
N THR A 94 -6.67 -0.15 18.33
CA THR A 94 -5.78 -0.48 17.21
C THR A 94 -6.03 0.39 15.98
N GLY A 95 -7.28 0.78 15.71
CA GLY A 95 -7.62 1.67 14.59
C GLY A 95 -6.99 3.07 14.70
N LEU A 96 -6.62 3.52 15.91
CA LEU A 96 -5.95 4.80 16.10
C LEU A 96 -4.52 4.80 15.55
N ARG A 97 -3.92 3.64 15.28
CA ARG A 97 -2.55 3.56 14.75
C ARG A 97 -2.38 4.28 13.41
N GLU A 98 -3.40 4.25 12.55
CA GLU A 98 -3.37 4.89 11.23
C GLU A 98 -3.67 6.41 11.31
N ILE A 99 -4.20 6.90 12.44
CA ILE A 99 -4.66 8.30 12.56
C ILE A 99 -3.52 9.29 12.47
N ALA A 100 -2.35 8.94 13.02
CA ALA A 100 -1.19 9.82 13.00
C ALA A 100 -0.75 10.08 11.57
N LYS A 101 -0.58 9.03 10.76
CA LYS A 101 -0.24 9.16 9.34
C LYS A 101 -1.27 10.01 8.60
N PHE A 102 -2.57 9.75 8.81
CA PHE A 102 -3.64 10.52 8.18
C PHE A 102 -3.61 12.01 8.57
N ALA A 103 -3.36 12.33 9.84
CA ALA A 103 -3.32 13.70 10.34
C ALA A 103 -2.17 14.53 9.74
N TRP A 104 -1.09 13.90 9.29
CA TRP A 104 0.03 14.57 8.63
C TRP A 104 -0.23 14.89 7.16
N LEU A 105 -1.11 14.15 6.46
CA LEU A 105 -1.32 14.34 5.02
C LEU A 105 -1.81 15.75 4.64
N PRO A 106 -2.79 16.37 5.32
CA PRO A 106 -3.20 17.73 5.02
C PRO A 106 -2.07 18.76 5.17
N VAL A 107 -1.13 18.53 6.10
CA VAL A 107 0.03 19.41 6.31
C VAL A 107 0.99 19.30 5.14
N ILE A 108 1.32 18.08 4.70
CA ILE A 108 2.15 17.82 3.52
C ILE A 108 1.50 18.42 2.26
N GLN A 109 0.18 18.28 2.12
CA GLN A 109 -0.61 18.89 1.04
C GLN A 109 -0.52 20.41 1.02
N ALA A 110 -0.71 21.04 2.18
CA ALA A 110 -0.61 22.48 2.31
C ALA A 110 0.81 22.96 1.94
N ALA A 111 1.85 22.29 2.44
CA ALA A 111 3.23 22.59 2.12
C ALA A 111 3.52 22.45 0.62
N ARG A 112 3.08 21.35 -0.02
CA ARG A 112 3.21 21.14 -1.47
C ARG A 112 2.57 22.28 -2.25
N ARG A 113 1.34 22.67 -1.89
CA ARG A 113 0.62 23.76 -2.55
C ARG A 113 1.39 25.08 -2.47
N GLN A 114 1.96 25.40 -1.30
CA GLN A 114 2.76 26.61 -1.13
C GLN A 114 4.05 26.55 -1.95
N LEU A 115 4.74 25.41 -1.98
CA LEU A 115 5.94 25.24 -2.81
C LEU A 115 5.66 25.42 -4.30
N LEU A 116 4.53 24.89 -4.80
CA LEU A 116 4.12 25.09 -6.19
C LEU A 116 3.79 26.56 -6.50
N LEU A 117 3.11 27.26 -5.59
CA LEU A 117 2.84 28.71 -5.73
C LEU A 117 4.13 29.54 -5.73
N ILE A 118 5.10 29.20 -4.87
CA ILE A 118 6.43 29.81 -4.88
C ILE A 118 7.12 29.53 -6.21
N GLY A 119 7.04 28.29 -6.69
CA GLY A 119 7.56 27.88 -7.99
C GLY A 119 6.97 28.69 -9.16
N GLU A 120 5.66 28.92 -9.18
CA GLU A 120 5.01 29.81 -10.16
C GLU A 120 5.61 31.23 -10.13
N GLY A 121 5.86 31.78 -8.94
CA GLY A 121 6.52 33.07 -8.77
C GLY A 121 7.97 33.08 -9.27
N LEU A 122 8.72 32.00 -9.04
CA LEU A 122 10.10 31.86 -9.54
C LEU A 122 10.15 31.70 -11.06
N VAL A 123 9.17 31.02 -11.66
CA VAL A 123 9.03 30.94 -13.13
C VAL A 123 8.71 32.33 -13.71
N ALA A 124 7.80 33.09 -13.10
CA ALA A 124 7.47 34.44 -13.54
C ALA A 124 8.68 35.40 -13.48
N ARG A 125 9.62 35.16 -12.57
CA ARG A 125 10.90 35.88 -12.46
C ARG A 125 12.01 35.34 -13.38
N GLY A 126 11.73 34.30 -14.16
CA GLY A 126 12.71 33.66 -15.05
C GLY A 126 13.82 32.89 -14.32
N LEU A 127 13.63 32.55 -13.04
CA LEU A 127 14.60 31.82 -12.21
C LEU A 127 14.38 30.29 -12.26
N ALA A 128 13.14 29.85 -12.46
CA ALA A 128 12.76 28.46 -12.65
C ALA A 128 12.21 28.22 -14.06
N GLU A 129 12.19 26.96 -14.51
CA GLU A 129 11.54 26.58 -15.78
C GLU A 129 10.12 26.07 -15.53
N ARG A 130 9.91 25.36 -14.42
CA ARG A 130 8.62 24.79 -14.03
C ARG A 130 8.31 25.04 -12.54
N PRO A 131 7.03 25.16 -12.15
CA PRO A 131 6.67 25.33 -10.75
C PRO A 131 7.12 24.16 -9.85
N ASP A 132 7.15 22.94 -10.38
CA ASP A 132 7.56 21.73 -9.66
C ASP A 132 9.09 21.56 -9.53
N ASP A 133 9.89 22.48 -10.09
CA ASP A 133 11.35 22.50 -9.87
C ASP A 133 11.72 22.70 -8.40
N THR A 134 10.85 23.37 -7.63
CA THR A 134 11.00 23.54 -6.17
C THR A 134 11.05 22.22 -5.41
N MET A 135 10.48 21.14 -5.96
CA MET A 135 10.49 19.80 -5.36
C MET A 135 11.86 19.13 -5.42
N PHE A 136 12.77 19.65 -6.24
CA PHE A 136 14.15 19.18 -6.36
C PHE A 136 15.14 20.02 -5.53
N LEU A 137 14.64 20.95 -4.73
CA LEU A 137 15.42 21.85 -3.88
C LEU A 137 15.16 21.54 -2.41
N ASN A 138 16.15 21.79 -1.55
CA ASN A 138 15.93 21.83 -0.11
C ASN A 138 15.37 23.22 0.29
N PHE A 139 14.89 23.34 1.54
CA PHE A 139 14.27 24.58 2.01
C PHE A 139 15.22 25.79 1.95
N ASP A 140 16.50 25.62 2.26
CA ASP A 140 17.49 26.70 2.21
C ASP A 140 17.70 27.22 0.77
N GLN A 141 17.74 26.31 -0.20
CA GLN A 141 17.85 26.64 -1.62
C GLN A 141 16.60 27.35 -2.14
N VAL A 142 15.41 26.92 -1.72
CA VAL A 142 14.16 27.64 -2.05
C VAL A 142 14.17 29.03 -1.42
N HIS A 143 14.62 29.16 -0.17
CA HIS A 143 14.71 30.45 0.50
C HIS A 143 15.69 31.40 -0.22
N ALA A 144 16.89 30.94 -0.56
CA ALA A 144 17.88 31.72 -1.32
C ALA A 144 17.38 32.11 -2.72
N ALA A 145 16.67 31.21 -3.41
CA ALA A 145 16.03 31.50 -4.69
C ALA A 145 15.02 32.65 -4.59
N VAL A 146 14.19 32.64 -3.54
CA VAL A 146 13.14 33.65 -3.33
C VAL A 146 13.74 35.00 -2.96
N HIS A 147 14.66 35.04 -1.99
CA HIS A 147 15.19 36.27 -1.41
C HIS A 147 16.38 36.85 -2.18
N ASP A 148 17.33 36.00 -2.57
CA ASP A 148 18.61 36.43 -3.16
C ASP A 148 18.63 36.30 -4.69
N GLY A 149 17.61 35.63 -5.27
CA GLY A 149 17.55 35.38 -6.70
C GLY A 149 18.61 34.38 -7.17
N ALA A 150 19.12 33.54 -6.27
CA ALA A 150 20.13 32.53 -6.59
C ALA A 150 19.62 31.56 -7.68
N GLY A 151 20.46 31.27 -8.68
CA GLY A 151 20.14 30.32 -9.74
C GLY A 151 20.28 28.87 -9.28
N PHE A 152 19.36 28.01 -9.69
CA PHE A 152 19.31 26.60 -9.28
C PHE A 152 19.02 25.62 -10.43
N ARG A 153 19.01 26.09 -11.68
CA ARG A 153 18.68 25.26 -12.86
C ARG A 153 19.56 24.01 -12.97
N GLU A 154 20.87 24.15 -12.82
CA GLU A 154 21.81 23.03 -12.92
C GLU A 154 21.57 21.97 -11.82
N VAL A 155 21.31 22.42 -10.60
CA VAL A 155 21.01 21.54 -9.45
C VAL A 155 19.71 20.78 -9.68
N VAL A 156 18.66 21.48 -10.14
CA VAL A 156 17.37 20.87 -10.47
C VAL A 156 17.53 19.85 -11.60
N ALA A 157 18.22 20.20 -12.68
CA ALA A 157 18.45 19.30 -13.81
C ALA A 157 19.17 18.02 -13.38
N ALA A 158 20.22 18.14 -12.57
CA ALA A 158 20.98 17.00 -12.06
C ALA A 158 20.12 16.09 -11.17
N ARG A 159 19.39 16.67 -10.19
CA ARG A 159 18.54 15.91 -9.26
C ARG A 159 17.33 15.29 -9.95
N ARG A 160 16.77 15.94 -10.96
CA ARG A 160 15.69 15.38 -11.78
C ARG A 160 16.17 14.18 -12.59
N ALA A 161 17.33 14.28 -13.24
CA ALA A 161 17.91 13.16 -13.97
C ALA A 161 18.24 11.98 -13.05
N GLU A 162 18.74 12.25 -11.84
CA GLU A 162 18.92 11.23 -10.81
C GLU A 162 17.60 10.59 -10.37
N HIS A 163 16.58 11.39 -10.07
CA HIS A 163 15.26 10.88 -9.70
C HIS A 163 14.65 9.99 -10.80
N GLU A 164 14.75 10.38 -12.07
CA GLU A 164 14.28 9.57 -13.21
C GLU A 164 15.09 8.28 -13.40
N ARG A 165 16.38 8.27 -13.03
CA ARG A 165 17.18 7.05 -12.98
C ARG A 165 16.71 6.12 -11.86
N GLU A 166 16.50 6.66 -10.65
CA GLU A 166 16.06 5.87 -9.50
C GLU A 166 14.62 5.34 -9.65
N LEU A 167 13.72 6.08 -10.31
CA LEU A 167 12.37 5.60 -10.63
C LEU A 167 12.36 4.38 -11.56
N ARG A 168 13.42 4.17 -12.34
CA ARG A 168 13.57 2.97 -13.20
C ARG A 168 14.13 1.78 -12.43
N ARG A 169 14.52 1.95 -11.15
CA ARG A 169 15.05 0.87 -10.34
C ARG A 169 13.92 -0.11 -10.01
N PRO A 170 14.09 -1.41 -10.31
CA PRO A 170 13.02 -2.39 -10.16
C PRO A 170 12.71 -2.73 -8.70
N ALA A 171 13.66 -2.53 -7.78
CA ALA A 171 13.50 -2.80 -6.36
C ALA A 171 14.40 -1.87 -5.54
N VAL A 172 13.90 -1.45 -4.38
CA VAL A 172 14.69 -0.75 -3.36
C VAL A 172 15.20 -1.82 -2.38
N PRO A 173 16.52 -1.91 -2.15
CA PRO A 173 17.10 -2.86 -1.20
C PRO A 173 16.51 -2.67 0.21
N GLY A 174 16.09 -3.76 0.87
CA GLY A 174 15.61 -3.71 2.25
C GLY A 174 16.73 -3.39 3.26
N ALA A 175 17.98 -3.73 2.92
CA ALA A 175 19.17 -3.38 3.71
C ALA A 175 20.38 -3.12 2.80
N LEU A 176 21.10 -2.03 3.08
CA LEU A 176 22.35 -1.67 2.42
C LEU A 176 23.48 -1.66 3.46
N LEU A 177 24.60 -2.29 3.13
CA LEU A 177 25.83 -2.16 3.90
C LEU A 177 26.49 -0.80 3.61
N SER A 178 27.40 -0.36 4.49
CA SER A 178 28.12 0.92 4.33
C SER A 178 28.88 1.03 3.01
N GLY A 179 29.31 -0.09 2.43
CA GLY A 179 29.95 -0.15 1.11
C GLY A 179 28.99 -0.08 -0.09
N GLY A 180 27.69 0.14 0.13
CA GLY A 180 26.67 0.15 -0.93
C GLY A 180 26.23 -1.24 -1.38
N THR A 181 26.70 -2.30 -0.72
CA THR A 181 26.31 -3.68 -1.03
C THR A 181 24.88 -3.94 -0.58
N ASP A 182 24.06 -4.41 -1.51
CA ASP A 182 22.72 -4.91 -1.23
C ASP A 182 22.81 -6.26 -0.52
N LEU A 183 22.33 -6.32 0.73
CA LEU A 183 22.35 -7.54 1.53
C LEU A 183 21.49 -8.65 0.88
N GLU A 184 20.43 -8.26 0.18
CA GLU A 184 19.54 -9.18 -0.51
C GLU A 184 20.17 -9.81 -1.75
N ALA A 185 21.12 -9.12 -2.38
CA ALA A 185 21.92 -9.65 -3.48
C ALA A 185 22.97 -10.68 -3.01
N LEU A 186 23.45 -10.55 -1.77
CA LEU A 186 24.39 -11.51 -1.16
C LEU A 186 23.70 -12.82 -0.74
N ILE A 187 22.40 -12.77 -0.44
CA ILE A 187 21.60 -13.91 0.00
C ILE A 187 20.44 -14.09 -0.99
N PRO A 188 20.69 -14.75 -2.14
CA PRO A 188 19.64 -14.97 -3.11
C PRO A 188 18.51 -15.80 -2.49
N PRO A 189 17.26 -15.61 -2.93
CA PRO A 189 16.17 -16.46 -2.46
C PRO A 189 16.47 -17.89 -2.88
N ALA A 190 16.05 -18.85 -2.05
CA ALA A 190 16.03 -20.24 -2.48
C ALA A 190 15.16 -20.34 -3.75
N PRO A 191 15.60 -21.09 -4.78
CA PRO A 191 14.78 -21.31 -5.96
C PRO A 191 13.43 -21.90 -5.56
N ALA A 192 12.39 -21.60 -6.32
CA ALA A 192 11.07 -22.18 -6.12
C ALA A 192 11.13 -23.71 -6.28
N GLU A 193 11.18 -24.44 -5.17
CA GLU A 193 11.08 -25.90 -5.19
C GLU A 193 9.67 -26.29 -5.62
N ASP A 194 9.56 -27.16 -6.64
CA ASP A 194 8.29 -27.69 -7.17
C ASP A 194 7.23 -26.62 -7.50
N GLY A 195 7.66 -25.45 -7.98
CA GLY A 195 6.76 -24.34 -8.34
C GLY A 195 6.12 -23.64 -7.14
N VAL A 196 6.74 -23.70 -5.96
CA VAL A 196 6.28 -23.01 -4.75
C VAL A 196 7.16 -21.81 -4.44
N LEU A 197 6.56 -20.63 -4.47
CA LEU A 197 7.15 -19.40 -3.95
C LEU A 197 6.89 -19.30 -2.45
N THR A 198 7.88 -18.82 -1.72
CA THR A 198 7.81 -18.64 -0.26
C THR A 198 7.83 -17.16 0.09
N GLY A 199 7.08 -16.82 1.13
CA GLY A 199 7.05 -15.49 1.73
C GLY A 199 6.67 -15.59 3.20
N MET A 200 6.00 -14.56 3.71
CA MET A 200 5.49 -14.49 5.07
C MET A 200 3.96 -14.54 5.09
N SER A 201 3.43 -15.04 6.20
CA SER A 201 2.00 -15.00 6.48
C SER A 201 1.50 -13.55 6.62
N GLY A 202 0.63 -13.14 5.71
CA GLY A 202 -0.08 -11.86 5.77
C GLY A 202 -1.45 -12.02 6.41
N ALA A 203 -2.27 -12.92 5.90
CA ALA A 203 -3.60 -13.22 6.42
C ALA A 203 -3.91 -14.70 6.19
N ALA A 204 -4.32 -15.42 7.23
CA ALA A 204 -4.58 -16.85 7.16
C ALA A 204 -5.75 -17.18 6.23
N GLY A 205 -5.72 -18.38 5.66
CA GLY A 205 -6.71 -18.90 4.71
C GLY A 205 -6.04 -19.44 3.46
N ARG A 206 -6.85 -20.03 2.57
CA ARG A 206 -6.37 -20.59 1.31
C ARG A 206 -7.31 -20.17 0.18
N ALA A 207 -6.75 -19.78 -0.96
CA ALA A 207 -7.51 -19.43 -2.15
C ALA A 207 -6.79 -19.91 -3.41
N THR A 208 -7.57 -20.32 -4.40
CA THR A 208 -7.09 -20.67 -5.74
C THR A 208 -7.83 -19.79 -6.74
N GLY A 209 -7.08 -19.15 -7.64
CA GLY A 209 -7.64 -18.19 -8.58
C GLY A 209 -6.63 -17.80 -9.65
N ARG A 210 -7.10 -17.13 -10.70
CA ARG A 210 -6.21 -16.54 -11.70
C ARG A 210 -5.47 -15.36 -11.07
N ALA A 211 -4.17 -15.30 -11.27
CA ALA A 211 -3.36 -14.18 -10.83
C ALA A 211 -3.67 -12.94 -11.67
N ARG A 212 -3.76 -11.78 -11.02
CA ARG A 212 -3.85 -10.48 -11.65
C ARG A 212 -2.68 -9.63 -11.16
N VAL A 213 -1.64 -9.50 -11.99
CA VAL A 213 -0.46 -8.71 -11.66
C VAL A 213 -0.73 -7.25 -11.95
N ILE A 214 -0.73 -6.42 -10.92
CA ILE A 214 -0.99 -4.98 -10.99
C ILE A 214 0.20 -4.26 -10.33
N ARG A 215 0.78 -3.26 -11.03
CA ARG A 215 1.89 -2.44 -10.52
C ARG A 215 1.46 -1.04 -10.10
N ASP A 216 0.36 -0.55 -10.66
CA ASP A 216 -0.25 0.75 -10.35
C ASP A 216 -1.76 0.53 -10.17
N PRO A 217 -2.36 0.93 -9.03
CA PRO A 217 -3.79 0.78 -8.81
C PRO A 217 -4.63 1.76 -9.65
N ALA A 218 -4.04 2.80 -10.23
CA ALA A 218 -4.76 3.79 -11.02
C ALA A 218 -5.38 3.16 -12.28
N GLY A 219 -6.71 3.14 -12.34
CA GLY A 219 -7.46 2.53 -13.44
C GLY A 219 -7.38 1.00 -13.51
N ALA A 220 -6.77 0.35 -12.52
CA ALA A 220 -6.68 -1.10 -12.47
C ALA A 220 -8.03 -1.73 -12.08
N HIS A 221 -8.23 -2.95 -12.57
CA HIS A 221 -9.41 -3.77 -12.28
C HIS A 221 -8.98 -5.20 -11.95
N ILE A 222 -9.79 -5.86 -11.15
CA ILE A 222 -9.64 -7.27 -10.79
C ILE A 222 -11.01 -7.93 -10.88
N GLU A 223 -11.06 -9.13 -11.44
CA GLU A 223 -12.31 -9.87 -11.57
C GLU A 223 -12.59 -10.69 -10.29
N PRO A 224 -13.86 -10.93 -9.93
CA PRO A 224 -14.20 -11.78 -8.80
C PRO A 224 -13.52 -13.15 -8.89
N GLY A 225 -12.89 -13.61 -7.80
CA GLY A 225 -12.16 -14.89 -7.77
C GLY A 225 -10.68 -14.79 -8.17
N GLU A 226 -10.21 -13.64 -8.66
CA GLU A 226 -8.79 -13.46 -8.98
C GLU A 226 -7.93 -13.16 -7.74
N ILE A 227 -6.65 -13.50 -7.82
CA ILE A 227 -5.65 -13.22 -6.78
C ILE A 227 -4.85 -12.00 -7.20
N LEU A 228 -4.88 -10.94 -6.39
CA LEU A 228 -4.12 -9.71 -6.61
C LEU A 228 -2.64 -9.97 -6.34
N VAL A 229 -1.79 -9.70 -7.33
CA VAL A 229 -0.33 -9.78 -7.20
C VAL A 229 0.26 -8.39 -7.45
N ALA A 230 0.98 -7.84 -6.48
CA ALA A 230 1.48 -6.47 -6.52
C ALA A 230 2.90 -6.34 -5.92
N PRO A 231 3.71 -5.33 -6.31
CA PRO A 231 5.02 -5.12 -5.68
C PRO A 231 4.88 -4.68 -4.22
N THR A 232 3.92 -3.79 -3.95
CA THR A 232 3.59 -3.29 -2.61
C THR A 232 2.13 -2.82 -2.60
N THR A 233 1.58 -2.52 -1.43
CA THR A 233 0.20 -2.01 -1.30
C THR A 233 0.12 -0.91 -0.25
N ASP A 234 -0.80 0.02 -0.48
CA ASP A 234 -1.12 1.13 0.41
C ASP A 234 -2.63 1.45 0.32
N PRO A 235 -3.15 2.48 1.03
CA PRO A 235 -4.58 2.79 1.02
C PRO A 235 -5.21 2.94 -0.37
N GLY A 236 -4.48 3.37 -1.39
CA GLY A 236 -4.97 3.49 -2.76
C GLY A 236 -5.35 2.15 -3.42
N TRP A 237 -4.85 1.03 -2.88
CA TRP A 237 -5.12 -0.32 -3.38
C TRP A 237 -6.35 -0.97 -2.77
N THR A 238 -6.82 -0.48 -1.62
CA THR A 238 -8.00 -0.99 -0.88
C THR A 238 -9.20 -1.31 -1.77
N PRO A 239 -9.51 -0.54 -2.82
CA PRO A 239 -10.65 -0.87 -3.68
C PRO A 239 -10.54 -2.22 -4.40
N LEU A 240 -9.33 -2.61 -4.79
CA LEU A 240 -9.08 -3.90 -5.45
C LEU A 240 -9.26 -5.07 -4.48
N PHE A 241 -9.07 -4.85 -3.18
CA PHE A 241 -9.22 -5.88 -2.15
C PHE A 241 -10.67 -6.30 -1.96
N MET A 242 -11.62 -5.43 -2.31
CA MET A 242 -13.05 -5.73 -2.19
C MET A 242 -13.45 -6.88 -3.12
N THR A 243 -12.83 -6.95 -4.30
CA THR A 243 -13.16 -7.93 -5.35
C THR A 243 -12.19 -9.11 -5.39
N ALA A 244 -10.95 -8.92 -4.92
CA ALA A 244 -9.94 -9.98 -4.89
C ALA A 244 -10.36 -11.18 -4.01
N ALA A 245 -9.97 -12.39 -4.41
CA ALA A 245 -10.05 -13.60 -3.61
C ALA A 245 -8.81 -13.85 -2.75
N GLY A 246 -7.71 -13.14 -3.02
CA GLY A 246 -6.45 -13.29 -2.30
C GLY A 246 -5.44 -12.20 -2.65
N LEU A 247 -4.38 -12.10 -1.85
CA LEU A 247 -3.31 -11.11 -2.01
C LEU A 247 -1.92 -11.76 -2.00
N VAL A 248 -1.08 -11.37 -2.94
CA VAL A 248 0.36 -11.65 -2.97
C VAL A 248 1.11 -10.33 -3.12
N THR A 249 2.10 -10.08 -2.26
CA THR A 249 2.97 -8.88 -2.39
C THR A 249 4.45 -9.22 -2.30
N GLU A 250 5.28 -8.50 -3.07
CA GLU A 250 6.74 -8.66 -3.02
C GLU A 250 7.37 -8.03 -1.78
N THR A 251 6.75 -6.97 -1.26
CA THR A 251 7.20 -6.26 -0.06
C THR A 251 6.05 -6.03 0.91
N GLY A 252 6.36 -5.93 2.20
CA GLY A 252 5.36 -5.65 3.23
C GLY A 252 5.81 -6.06 4.63
N SER A 253 4.88 -5.96 5.56
CA SER A 253 5.04 -6.46 6.93
C SER A 253 3.68 -7.02 7.38
N PRO A 254 3.64 -8.05 8.25
CA PRO A 254 2.38 -8.61 8.74
C PRO A 254 1.44 -7.59 9.40
N LEU A 255 1.98 -6.44 9.80
CA LEU A 255 1.24 -5.33 10.41
C LEU A 255 0.98 -4.16 9.45
N ALA A 256 1.45 -4.22 8.20
CA ALA A 256 1.25 -3.18 7.20
C ALA A 256 -0.21 -3.13 6.69
N HIS A 257 -0.51 -2.11 5.88
CA HIS A 257 -1.85 -1.85 5.32
C HIS A 257 -2.43 -3.08 4.64
N GLY A 258 -1.74 -3.64 3.64
CA GLY A 258 -2.21 -4.79 2.85
C GLY A 258 -2.68 -5.97 3.70
N PRO A 259 -1.81 -6.58 4.54
CA PRO A 259 -2.21 -7.70 5.41
C PRO A 259 -3.32 -7.37 6.40
N THR A 260 -3.35 -6.14 6.93
CA THR A 260 -4.40 -5.72 7.86
C THR A 260 -5.75 -5.69 7.14
N VAL A 261 -5.80 -5.02 5.99
CA VAL A 261 -7.00 -4.93 5.15
C VAL A 261 -7.42 -6.30 4.61
N ALA A 262 -6.48 -7.16 4.23
CA ALA A 262 -6.78 -8.53 3.82
C ALA A 262 -7.52 -9.32 4.92
N ARG A 263 -7.11 -9.17 6.19
CA ARG A 263 -7.83 -9.79 7.33
C ARG A 263 -9.22 -9.19 7.54
N GLU A 264 -9.38 -7.89 7.35
CA GLU A 264 -10.68 -7.20 7.47
C GLU A 264 -11.67 -7.68 6.40
N TYR A 265 -11.21 -7.87 5.17
CA TYR A 265 -12.02 -8.44 4.08
C TYR A 265 -12.07 -9.98 4.11
N GLY A 266 -11.33 -10.62 5.01
CA GLY A 266 -11.31 -12.09 5.14
C GLY A 266 -10.70 -12.81 3.94
N ILE A 267 -9.78 -12.17 3.21
CA ILE A 267 -9.05 -12.79 2.10
C ILE A 267 -7.67 -13.27 2.58
N PRO A 268 -7.19 -14.44 2.13
CA PRO A 268 -5.84 -14.89 2.43
C PRO A 268 -4.79 -13.98 1.79
N ALA A 269 -3.68 -13.79 2.49
CA ALA A 269 -2.58 -12.96 2.01
C ALA A 269 -1.22 -13.59 2.30
N VAL A 270 -0.35 -13.60 1.29
CA VAL A 270 1.07 -13.92 1.40
C VAL A 270 1.85 -12.66 1.02
N ILE A 271 2.81 -12.28 1.86
CA ILE A 271 3.61 -11.06 1.65
C ILE A 271 5.09 -11.39 1.59
N CYS A 272 5.92 -10.44 1.18
CA CYS A 272 7.36 -10.64 1.07
C CYS A 272 7.73 -11.82 0.17
N VAL A 273 6.92 -12.07 -0.87
CA VAL A 273 7.19 -13.09 -1.89
C VAL A 273 8.10 -12.45 -2.92
N ARG A 274 9.41 -12.62 -2.75
CA ARG A 274 10.40 -11.99 -3.62
C ARG A 274 10.12 -12.34 -5.09
N ASN A 275 10.21 -11.35 -5.97
CA ASN A 275 9.98 -11.47 -7.42
C ASN A 275 8.58 -11.98 -7.86
N ALA A 276 7.57 -11.97 -6.98
CA ALA A 276 6.23 -12.46 -7.33
C ALA A 276 5.65 -11.84 -8.62
N THR A 277 5.86 -10.55 -8.87
CA THR A 277 5.35 -9.87 -10.09
C THR A 277 6.13 -10.20 -11.36
N ARG A 278 7.25 -10.93 -11.23
CA ARG A 278 8.08 -11.43 -12.33
C ARG A 278 7.86 -12.92 -12.57
N GLU A 279 7.69 -13.69 -11.49
CA GLU A 279 7.53 -15.13 -11.55
C GLU A 279 6.08 -15.56 -11.82
N ILE A 280 5.11 -14.71 -11.47
CA ILE A 280 3.69 -14.95 -11.73
C ILE A 280 3.24 -14.10 -12.91
N ALA A 281 2.60 -14.72 -13.90
CA ALA A 281 1.98 -14.02 -15.02
C ALA A 281 0.48 -13.75 -14.77
N THR A 282 -0.03 -12.62 -15.26
CA THR A 282 -1.47 -12.37 -15.25
C THR A 282 -2.21 -13.48 -16.03
N GLY A 283 -3.29 -13.99 -15.45
CA GLY A 283 -4.09 -15.11 -15.97
C GLY A 283 -3.62 -16.49 -15.50
N GLN A 284 -2.41 -16.61 -14.95
CA GLN A 284 -1.86 -17.86 -14.44
C GLN A 284 -2.67 -18.35 -13.23
N LEU A 285 -3.00 -19.64 -13.19
CA LEU A 285 -3.69 -20.22 -12.05
C LEU A 285 -2.69 -20.43 -10.90
N ILE A 286 -2.97 -19.83 -9.74
CA ILE A 286 -2.14 -19.97 -8.55
C ILE A 286 -2.99 -20.36 -7.34
N THR A 287 -2.36 -21.03 -6.38
CA THR A 287 -2.96 -21.30 -5.07
C THR A 287 -2.12 -20.65 -3.99
N ILE A 288 -2.73 -19.82 -3.15
CA ILE A 288 -2.05 -19.20 -2.02
C ILE A 288 -2.49 -19.84 -0.71
N ASP A 289 -1.54 -20.07 0.18
CA ASP A 289 -1.78 -20.41 1.58
C ASP A 289 -1.20 -19.29 2.45
N GLY A 290 -2.09 -18.41 2.91
CA GLY A 290 -1.71 -17.27 3.73
C GLY A 290 -1.33 -17.63 5.17
N GLY A 291 -1.64 -18.85 5.62
CA GLY A 291 -1.19 -19.35 6.92
C GLY A 291 0.25 -19.87 6.86
N ALA A 292 0.55 -20.67 5.83
CA ALA A 292 1.88 -21.21 5.58
C ALA A 292 2.85 -20.20 4.94
N GLY A 293 2.33 -19.12 4.35
CA GLY A 293 3.14 -18.12 3.65
C GLY A 293 3.66 -18.61 2.29
N THR A 294 2.87 -19.40 1.56
CA THR A 294 3.30 -20.01 0.30
C THR A 294 2.37 -19.71 -0.87
N VAL A 295 2.94 -19.62 -2.07
CA VAL A 295 2.22 -19.45 -3.33
C VAL A 295 2.64 -20.59 -4.26
N ARG A 296 1.71 -21.49 -4.58
CA ARG A 296 1.94 -22.58 -5.53
C ARG A 296 1.47 -22.17 -6.92
N LEU A 297 2.39 -22.22 -7.88
CA LEU A 297 2.10 -22.10 -9.29
C LEU A 297 1.46 -23.42 -9.76
N VAL A 298 0.25 -23.36 -10.32
CA VAL A 298 -0.37 -24.56 -10.90
C VAL A 298 0.11 -24.64 -12.35
N SER A 299 1.03 -25.57 -12.62
CA SER A 299 1.48 -25.85 -13.98
C SER A 299 0.28 -26.25 -14.84
N GLY A 300 0.05 -25.51 -15.92
CA GLY A 300 -0.90 -25.85 -16.98
C GLY A 300 -0.25 -26.71 -18.05
#